data_AF-A0A944J0C6-F1
#
_entry.id   AF-A0A944J0C6-F1
#
_cell.length_a   1.000
_cell.length_b   1.000
_cell.length_c   1.000
_cell.angle_alpha   90.00
_cell.angle_beta   90.00
_cell.angle_gamma   90.00
#
_symmetry.space_group_name_H-M   'P 1'
#
loop_
_entity.id
_entity.type
_entity.pdbx_description
1 polymer ?
#
loop_
_entity_poly.entity_id
_entity_poly.type
_entity_poly.pdbx_seq_one_letter_code
_entity_poly.pdbx_strand_id
1 'polypeptide(L)'
;MFRTAPAVAPDVVTPLNIWDGPVDLTGLGPLDDALTAAFTTLAGGSTDAGAAVGVGYGFQILPGIDGSSGLVSRLPIALAHVVMDRSTGATVGQVATDWLRENDPPATRARLFTFSLTLFSQLDPNAVQPLLTMPQLIHRIL
;
A
#
# COMPACT_ATOMS: atom_id res chain seq x y z
N MET A 1 -48.53 4.58 -29.77
CA MET A 1 -47.90 4.13 -28.53
C MET A 1 -46.48 4.71 -28.50
N PHE A 2 -46.20 5.67 -27.63
CA PHE A 2 -44.85 6.24 -27.50
C PHE A 2 -44.03 5.33 -26.57
N ARG A 3 -42.88 4.85 -27.03
CA ARG A 3 -41.89 4.14 -26.20
C ARG A 3 -40.63 5.00 -26.15
N THR A 4 -40.25 5.41 -24.94
CA THR A 4 -38.96 6.05 -24.68
C THR A 4 -37.85 5.03 -24.92
N ALA A 5 -36.82 5.39 -25.67
CA ALA A 5 -35.65 4.54 -25.86
C ALA A 5 -35.00 4.26 -24.49
N PRO A 6 -34.52 3.03 -24.23
CA PRO A 6 -33.78 2.74 -23.01
C PRO A 6 -32.51 3.59 -23.01
N ALA A 7 -32.44 4.57 -22.12
CA ALA A 7 -31.21 5.28 -21.84
C ALA A 7 -30.30 4.35 -21.03
N VAL A 8 -29.27 3.82 -21.67
CA VAL A 8 -28.17 3.17 -20.95
C VAL A 8 -27.41 4.29 -20.24
N ALA A 9 -27.40 4.26 -18.91
CA ALA A 9 -26.60 5.20 -18.14
C ALA A 9 -25.12 5.02 -18.52
N PRO A 10 -24.34 6.11 -18.69
CA PRO A 10 -22.91 5.98 -18.94
C PRO A 10 -22.25 5.26 -17.76
N ASP A 11 -21.27 4.40 -18.05
CA ASP A 11 -20.48 3.71 -17.04
C ASP A 11 -19.94 4.72 -16.03
N VAL A 12 -20.04 4.38 -14.74
CA VAL A 12 -19.53 5.23 -13.66
C VAL A 12 -18.00 5.19 -13.72
N VAL A 13 -17.41 6.17 -14.40
CA VAL A 13 -15.95 6.37 -14.41
C VAL A 13 -15.57 6.97 -13.06
N THR A 14 -14.91 6.17 -12.21
CA THR A 14 -14.38 6.71 -10.96
C THR A 14 -12.97 7.22 -11.19
N PRO A 15 -12.64 8.48 -10.81
CA PRO A 15 -11.31 9.02 -11.05
C PRO A 15 -10.25 8.22 -10.28
N LEU A 16 -9.20 7.79 -10.98
CA LEU A 16 -8.05 7.14 -10.35
C LEU A 16 -7.21 8.19 -9.63
N ASN A 17 -7.12 8.07 -8.31
CA ASN A 17 -6.20 8.87 -7.52
C ASN A 17 -4.82 8.20 -7.54
N ILE A 18 -3.80 8.96 -7.89
CA ILE A 18 -2.41 8.53 -7.89
C ILE A 18 -1.63 9.48 -6.98
N TRP A 19 -0.80 8.93 -6.10
CA TRP A 19 0.15 9.72 -5.33
C TRP A 19 1.51 9.76 -6.02
N ASP A 20 2.01 10.97 -6.22
CA ASP A 20 3.17 11.25 -7.09
C ASP A 20 4.52 10.82 -6.50
N GLY A 21 4.55 10.43 -5.22
CA GLY A 21 5.78 10.09 -4.53
C GLY A 21 5.60 9.14 -3.35
N PRO A 22 6.70 8.58 -2.84
CA PRO A 22 6.66 7.72 -1.68
C PRO A 22 6.24 8.50 -0.43
N VAL A 23 5.40 7.89 0.39
CA VAL A 23 5.00 8.42 1.70
C VAL A 23 5.84 7.74 2.78
N ASP A 24 6.53 8.53 3.59
CA ASP A 24 7.42 8.04 4.65
C ASP A 24 6.65 7.87 5.98
N LEU A 25 6.66 6.66 6.50
CA LEU A 25 6.00 6.26 7.75
C LEU A 25 6.99 6.15 8.92
N THR A 26 8.30 6.33 8.70
CA THR A 26 9.35 6.08 9.71
C THR A 26 9.13 6.89 10.99
N GLY A 27 8.59 8.10 10.89
CA GLY A 27 8.32 8.99 12.03
C GLY A 27 7.05 8.66 12.84
N LEU A 28 6.24 7.68 12.41
CA LEU A 28 4.95 7.35 13.04
C LEU A 28 5.06 6.27 14.14
N GLY A 29 6.25 5.71 14.37
CA GLY A 29 6.50 4.71 15.41
C GLY A 29 6.91 3.33 14.85
N PRO A 30 6.76 2.26 15.64
CA PRO A 30 6.97 0.89 15.18
C PRO A 30 6.16 0.57 13.92
N LEU A 31 6.63 -0.37 13.11
CA LEU A 31 6.04 -0.68 11.80
C LEU A 31 4.53 -0.94 11.88
N ASP A 32 4.10 -1.78 12.83
CA ASP A 32 2.70 -2.18 12.97
C ASP A 32 1.80 -0.99 13.31
N ASP A 33 2.26 -0.11 14.21
CA ASP A 33 1.55 1.11 14.60
C ASP A 33 1.47 2.09 13.43
N ALA A 34 2.59 2.28 12.72
CA ALA A 34 2.69 3.18 11.58
C ALA A 34 1.78 2.74 10.42
N LEU A 35 1.75 1.44 10.11
CA LEU A 35 0.85 0.87 9.10
C LEU A 35 -0.61 0.95 9.54
N THR A 36 -0.90 0.65 10.81
CA THR A 36 -2.26 0.75 11.35
C THR A 36 -2.78 2.17 11.27
N ALA A 37 -1.96 3.16 11.63
CA ALA A 37 -2.31 4.58 11.51
C ALA A 37 -2.54 4.99 10.05
N ALA A 38 -1.65 4.58 9.14
CA ALA A 38 -1.77 4.88 7.71
C ALA A 38 -3.05 4.28 7.10
N PHE A 39 -3.31 2.99 7.31
CA PHE A 39 -4.48 2.31 6.76
C PHE A 39 -5.78 2.77 7.42
N THR A 40 -5.78 3.08 8.72
CA THR A 40 -6.96 3.68 9.37
C THR A 40 -7.31 5.04 8.76
N THR A 41 -6.29 5.85 8.45
CA THR A 41 -6.48 7.16 7.79
C THR A 41 -7.03 6.99 6.37
N LEU A 42 -6.49 6.03 5.61
CA LEU A 42 -6.89 5.72 4.23
C LEU A 42 -8.31 5.14 4.14
N ALA A 43 -8.68 4.31 5.11
CA ALA A 43 -10.00 3.67 5.14
C ALA A 43 -11.12 4.69 5.38
N GLY A 44 -10.82 5.86 5.97
CA GLY A 44 -11.81 6.94 6.16
C GLY A 44 -13.05 6.53 6.97
N GLY A 45 -12.98 5.44 7.74
CA GLY A 45 -14.11 4.86 8.47
C GLY A 45 -14.95 3.84 7.68
N SER A 46 -14.67 3.62 6.38
CA SER A 46 -15.23 2.50 5.61
C SER A 46 -14.50 1.21 5.97
N THR A 47 -15.23 0.14 6.27
CA THR A 47 -14.66 -1.14 6.73
C THR A 47 -14.58 -2.23 5.66
N ASP A 48 -15.06 -1.98 4.44
CA ASP A 48 -15.36 -3.07 3.50
C ASP A 48 -14.66 -2.90 2.13
N ALA A 49 -13.72 -1.98 2.02
CA ALA A 49 -13.07 -1.69 0.73
C ALA A 49 -12.04 -2.78 0.40
N GLY A 50 -12.24 -3.50 -0.70
CA GLY A 50 -11.25 -4.45 -1.18
C GLY A 50 -9.94 -3.74 -1.53
N ALA A 51 -8.83 -4.33 -1.11
CA ALA A 51 -7.50 -3.77 -1.30
C ALA A 51 -6.48 -4.86 -1.67
N ALA A 52 -5.51 -4.48 -2.49
CA ALA A 52 -4.30 -5.26 -2.72
C ALA A 52 -3.10 -4.51 -2.15
N VAL A 53 -2.38 -5.15 -1.23
CA VAL A 53 -1.18 -4.62 -0.58
C VAL A 53 0.02 -5.45 -1.00
N GLY A 54 0.92 -4.84 -1.77
CA GLY A 54 2.23 -5.41 -2.08
C GLY A 54 3.20 -5.07 -0.97
N VAL A 55 3.93 -6.07 -0.47
CA VAL A 55 4.99 -5.91 0.54
C VAL A 55 6.32 -6.13 -0.15
N GLY A 56 7.26 -5.22 0.07
CA GLY A 56 8.61 -5.31 -0.47
C GLY A 56 9.64 -4.93 0.58
N TYR A 57 10.85 -5.44 0.40
CA TYR A 57 12.00 -5.13 1.23
C TYR A 57 13.07 -4.44 0.39
N GLY A 58 13.54 -3.32 0.89
CA GLY A 58 14.57 -2.51 0.29
C GLY A 58 15.86 -2.54 1.10
N PHE A 59 16.99 -2.62 0.41
CA PHE A 59 18.30 -2.38 1.00
C PHE A 59 19.11 -1.44 0.13
N GLN A 60 19.86 -0.56 0.77
CA GLN A 60 20.68 0.43 0.09
C GLN A 60 21.96 -0.21 -0.45
N ILE A 61 22.15 -0.14 -1.78
CA ILE A 61 23.37 -0.60 -2.47
C ILE A 61 24.45 0.47 -2.41
N LEU A 62 24.07 1.75 -2.57
CA LEU A 62 25.01 2.87 -2.56
C LEU A 62 24.54 3.99 -1.62
N PRO A 63 25.42 4.58 -0.78
CA PRO A 63 25.13 5.79 -0.03
C PRO A 63 24.69 6.92 -0.97
N GLY A 64 23.61 7.61 -0.62
CA GLY A 64 23.26 8.88 -1.28
C GLY A 64 24.23 9.97 -0.86
N ILE A 65 24.41 10.99 -1.69
CA ILE A 65 25.35 12.11 -1.44
C ILE A 65 25.04 12.80 -0.11
N ASP A 66 23.75 12.87 0.27
CA ASP A 66 23.26 13.53 1.48
C ASP A 66 22.72 12.53 2.53
N GLY A 67 23.05 11.24 2.41
CA GLY A 67 22.57 10.20 3.32
C GLY A 67 21.07 9.84 3.23
N SER A 68 20.28 10.58 2.45
CA SER A 68 18.81 10.43 2.38
C SER A 68 18.27 9.78 1.09
N SER A 69 19.12 9.58 0.08
CA SER A 69 18.69 9.20 -1.29
C SER A 69 19.68 8.27 -2.00
N GLY A 70 20.02 7.16 -1.36
CA GLY A 70 20.86 6.13 -1.99
C GLY A 70 20.16 5.31 -3.06
N LEU A 71 20.96 4.59 -3.85
CA LEU A 71 20.42 3.55 -4.73
C LEU A 71 19.91 2.39 -3.88
N VAL A 72 18.60 2.12 -3.94
CA VAL A 72 17.93 1.06 -3.18
C VAL A 72 17.53 -0.08 -4.13
N SER A 73 18.00 -1.29 -3.84
CA SER A 73 17.45 -2.52 -4.43
C SER A 73 16.16 -2.88 -3.72
N ARG A 74 15.13 -3.32 -4.45
CA ARG A 74 13.84 -3.74 -3.87
C ARG A 74 13.52 -5.17 -4.26
N LEU A 75 13.16 -5.98 -3.27
CA LEU A 75 12.72 -7.35 -3.42
C LEU A 75 11.22 -7.43 -3.08
N PRO A 76 10.36 -7.99 -3.95
CA PRO A 76 8.99 -8.31 -3.58
C PRO A 76 8.98 -9.44 -2.53
N ILE A 77 8.25 -9.24 -1.44
CA ILE A 77 8.10 -10.22 -0.36
C ILE A 77 6.76 -10.95 -0.50
N ALA A 78 5.66 -10.21 -0.61
CA ALA A 78 4.31 -10.76 -0.57
C ALA A 78 3.32 -9.86 -1.30
N LEU A 79 2.18 -10.45 -1.66
CA LEU A 79 0.99 -9.73 -2.12
C LEU A 79 -0.19 -10.20 -1.28
N ALA A 80 -0.79 -9.29 -0.53
CA ALA A 80 -1.93 -9.57 0.32
C ALA A 80 -3.19 -8.95 -0.29
N HIS A 81 -4.21 -9.78 -0.52
CA HIS A 81 -5.56 -9.31 -0.83
C HIS A 81 -6.33 -9.22 0.49
N VAL A 82 -6.72 -8.01 0.87
CA VAL A 82 -7.30 -7.71 2.18
C VAL A 82 -8.55 -6.86 2.02
N VAL A 83 -9.44 -6.95 3.00
CA VAL A 83 -10.48 -5.94 3.19
C VAL A 83 -9.87 -4.85 4.06
N MET A 84 -9.86 -3.62 3.56
CA MET A 84 -9.22 -2.49 4.24
C MET A 84 -9.99 -2.16 5.52
N ASP A 85 -9.35 -2.43 6.64
CA ASP A 85 -9.88 -2.20 7.97
C ASP A 85 -8.74 -1.82 8.94
N ARG A 86 -9.07 -1.70 10.23
CA ARG A 86 -8.06 -1.39 11.26
C ARG A 86 -7.06 -2.53 11.49
N SER A 87 -7.42 -3.78 11.16
CA SER A 87 -6.57 -4.96 11.38
C SER A 87 -5.57 -5.19 10.24
N THR A 88 -5.80 -4.56 9.09
CA THR A 88 -4.96 -4.63 7.90
C THR A 88 -3.52 -4.22 8.18
N GLY A 89 -3.31 -3.16 8.96
CA GLY A 89 -1.97 -2.70 9.34
C GLY A 89 -1.18 -3.73 10.12
N ALA A 90 -1.80 -4.33 11.14
CA ALA A 90 -1.19 -5.39 11.93
C ALA A 90 -0.91 -6.65 11.08
N THR A 91 -1.81 -7.02 10.17
CA THR A 91 -1.62 -8.19 9.30
C THR A 91 -0.45 -7.99 8.34
N VAL A 92 -0.38 -6.84 7.67
CA VAL A 92 0.70 -6.50 6.72
C VAL A 92 2.04 -6.33 7.45
N GLY A 93 2.02 -5.71 8.63
CA GLY A 93 3.20 -5.54 9.50
C GLY A 93 3.74 -6.88 10.01
N GLN A 94 2.85 -7.80 10.37
CA GLN A 94 3.22 -9.16 10.76
C GLN A 94 3.91 -9.91 9.60
N VAL A 95 3.39 -9.83 8.37
CA VAL A 95 4.03 -10.44 7.18
C VAL A 95 5.45 -9.90 6.97
N ALA A 96 5.64 -8.59 7.09
CA ALA A 96 6.96 -7.96 6.97
C ALA A 96 7.93 -8.43 8.08
N THR A 97 7.44 -8.50 9.32
CA THR A 97 8.21 -8.93 10.49
C THR A 97 8.59 -10.40 10.43
N ASP A 98 7.66 -11.26 10.01
CA ASP A 98 7.91 -12.70 9.82
C ASP A 98 8.95 -12.94 8.75
N TRP A 99 8.83 -12.26 7.60
CA TRP A 99 9.83 -12.37 6.54
C TRP A 99 11.23 -11.95 7.02
N LEU A 100 11.33 -10.84 7.76
CA LEU A 100 12.61 -10.37 8.31
C LEU A 100 13.26 -11.40 9.22
N ARG A 101 12.45 -12.00 10.12
CA ARG A 101 12.89 -13.02 11.06
C ARG A 101 13.33 -14.31 10.36
N GLU A 102 12.63 -14.71 9.31
CA GLU A 102 12.91 -15.96 8.58
C GLU A 102 14.11 -15.87 7.64
N ASN A 103 14.34 -14.69 7.05
CA ASN A 103 15.36 -14.51 6.02
C ASN A 103 16.66 -13.88 6.54
N ASP A 104 16.63 -13.30 7.75
CA ASP A 104 17.76 -12.60 8.40
C ASP A 104 18.63 -11.80 7.40
N PRO A 105 18.04 -10.86 6.65
CA PRO A 105 18.76 -10.17 5.60
C PRO A 105 19.92 -9.36 6.19
N PRO A 106 21.04 -9.22 5.45
CA PRO A 106 22.24 -8.56 5.97
C PRO A 106 21.92 -7.20 6.61
N ALA A 107 22.47 -6.98 7.80
CA ALA A 107 22.41 -5.71 8.51
C ALA A 107 23.22 -4.63 7.77
N THR A 108 22.65 -4.10 6.70
CA THR A 108 23.17 -2.94 5.98
C THR A 108 22.73 -1.66 6.68
N ARG A 109 23.48 -0.57 6.48
CA ARG A 109 23.23 0.72 7.15
C ARG A 109 21.88 1.37 6.81
N ALA A 110 21.15 0.85 5.82
CA ALA A 110 19.84 1.35 5.46
C ALA A 110 18.98 0.22 4.87
N ARG A 111 18.07 -0.26 5.71
CA ARG A 111 17.04 -1.25 5.39
C ARG A 111 15.69 -0.56 5.47
N LEU A 112 14.77 -0.93 4.58
CA LEU A 112 13.43 -0.34 4.57
C LEU A 112 12.40 -1.34 4.10
N PHE A 113 11.20 -1.27 4.65
CA PHE A 113 10.03 -1.89 4.04
C PHE A 113 9.35 -0.91 3.10
N THR A 114 8.84 -1.44 2.00
CA THR A 114 8.00 -0.73 1.04
C THR A 114 6.65 -1.40 0.94
N PHE A 115 5.58 -0.62 0.93
CA PHE A 115 4.23 -1.15 0.74
C PHE A 115 3.54 -0.42 -0.41
N SER A 116 3.04 -1.15 -1.40
CA SER A 116 2.21 -0.59 -2.47
C SER A 116 0.75 -0.91 -2.17
N LEU A 117 -0.16 0.03 -2.38
CA LEU A 117 -1.58 -0.16 -2.12
C LEU A 117 -2.39 0.13 -3.39
N THR A 118 -3.30 -0.79 -3.72
CA THR A 118 -4.39 -0.54 -4.67
C THR A 118 -5.72 -0.73 -3.96
N LEU A 119 -6.55 0.31 -3.92
CA LEU A 119 -7.94 0.23 -3.43
C LEU A 119 -8.88 0.07 -4.62
N PHE A 120 -9.87 -0.80 -4.50
CA PHE A 120 -10.86 -1.06 -5.53
C PHE A 120 -12.18 -0.34 -5.27
N SER A 121 -12.91 -0.08 -6.36
CA SER A 121 -14.23 0.54 -6.30
C SER A 121 -15.25 -0.40 -5.69
N GLN A 122 -16.13 0.14 -4.85
CA GLN A 122 -17.27 -0.56 -4.29
C GLN A 122 -18.58 -0.26 -5.03
N LEU A 123 -18.55 0.62 -6.05
CA LEU A 123 -19.76 1.08 -6.75
C LEU A 123 -20.37 0.00 -7.64
N ASP A 124 -19.54 -0.82 -8.28
CA ASP A 124 -19.98 -2.02 -9.00
C ASP A 124 -19.11 -3.22 -8.57
N PRO A 125 -19.65 -4.17 -7.79
CA PRO A 125 -18.90 -5.32 -7.31
C PRO A 125 -18.46 -6.26 -8.45
N ASN A 126 -19.01 -6.12 -9.67
CA ASN A 126 -18.61 -6.91 -10.83
C ASN A 126 -17.51 -6.23 -11.65
N ALA A 127 -17.20 -4.96 -11.38
CA ALA A 127 -16.16 -4.21 -12.07
C ALA A 127 -14.97 -3.96 -11.13
N VAL A 128 -13.89 -4.72 -11.30
CA VAL A 128 -12.63 -4.52 -10.58
C VAL A 128 -11.93 -3.27 -11.11
N GLN A 129 -12.36 -2.09 -10.65
CA GLN A 129 -11.80 -0.80 -11.03
C GLN A 129 -10.98 -0.22 -9.87
N PRO A 130 -9.68 0.10 -10.07
CA PRO A 130 -8.88 0.75 -9.03
C PRO A 130 -9.35 2.20 -8.81
N LEU A 131 -9.53 2.59 -7.55
CA LEU A 131 -9.86 3.95 -7.12
C LEU A 131 -8.64 4.76 -6.69
N LEU A 132 -7.71 4.08 -6.04
CA LEU A 132 -6.48 4.67 -5.52
C LEU A 132 -5.37 3.70 -5.81
N THR A 133 -4.31 4.21 -6.43
CA THR A 133 -3.02 3.52 -6.49
C THR A 133 -2.02 4.38 -5.75
N MET A 134 -1.56 3.85 -4.62
CA MET A 134 -0.41 4.37 -3.92
C MET A 134 0.80 3.50 -4.23
N PRO A 135 1.79 4.04 -4.96
CA PRO A 135 2.91 3.23 -5.42
C PRO A 135 3.82 2.79 -4.27
N GLN A 136 3.96 3.60 -3.22
CA GLN A 136 4.95 3.33 -2.17
C GLN A 136 4.68 4.06 -0.84
N LEU A 137 4.42 3.29 0.22
CA LEU A 137 4.68 3.63 1.62
C LEU A 137 6.08 3.12 1.97
N ILE A 138 6.85 3.88 2.74
CA ILE A 138 8.22 3.50 3.16
C ILE A 138 8.31 3.52 4.68
N HIS A 139 8.89 2.48 5.27
CA HIS A 139 9.26 2.47 6.69
C HIS A 139 10.72 2.03 6.83
N ARG A 140 11.59 2.88 7.39
CA ARG A 140 13.02 2.56 7.56
C ARG A 140 13.26 1.83 8.87
N ILE A 141 14.05 0.76 8.79
CA ILE A 141 14.51 -0.03 9.92
C ILE A 141 15.88 0.53 10.33
N LEU A 142 15.90 1.31 11.41
CA LEU A 142 17.11 1.90 12.00
C LEU A 142 17.85 0.90 12.88
#